data_AF-A0A6A7LVS6-F1
#
_entry.id   AF-A0A6A7LVS6-F1
#
_cell.length_a   1.000
_cell.length_b   1.000
_cell.length_c   1.000
_cell.angle_alpha   90.00
_cell.angle_beta   90.00
_cell.angle_gamma   90.00
#
_symmetry.space_group_name_H-M   'P 1'
#
loop_
_entity.id
_entity.type
_entity.pdbx_description
1 polymer ?
#
loop_
_entity_poly.entity_id
_entity_poly.type
_entity_poly.pdbx_seq_one_letter_code
_entity_poly.pdbx_strand_id
1 'polypeptide(L)'
;MAAIDQVTRIRVTVTEELLPRGHESHGTPDPVRKRIFLFGFPDGDAEIHQTDYGHPGRMNPCYPQKVPPRLQPRTPQILAAAEALARLM
;
A
#
# COMPACT_ATOMS: atom_id res chain seq x y z
N MET A 1 33.31 -23.96 4.36
CA MET A 1 32.85 -22.77 3.61
C MET A 1 31.62 -22.25 4.32
N ALA A 2 31.69 -21.10 4.98
CA ALA A 2 30.53 -20.48 5.61
C ALA A 2 29.63 -19.89 4.52
N ALA A 3 28.36 -20.32 4.47
CA ALA A 3 27.37 -19.70 3.59
C ALA A 3 27.16 -18.27 4.07
N ILE A 4 27.43 -17.29 3.20
CA ILE A 4 27.13 -15.89 3.46
C ILE A 4 25.61 -15.79 3.43
N ASP A 5 25.01 -15.59 4.60
CA ASP A 5 23.58 -15.37 4.76
C ASP A 5 23.17 -14.18 3.87
N GLN A 6 22.36 -14.45 2.85
CA GLN A 6 21.95 -13.41 1.90
C GLN A 6 20.95 -12.50 2.60
N VAL A 7 21.40 -11.32 3.02
CA VAL A 7 20.52 -10.30 3.61
C VAL A 7 19.51 -9.86 2.53
N THR A 8 18.27 -10.34 2.65
CA THR A 8 17.18 -9.87 1.80
C THR A 8 16.67 -8.55 2.37
N ARG A 9 16.95 -7.45 1.67
CA ARG A 9 16.45 -6.11 2.04
C ARG A 9 15.17 -5.82 1.27
N ILE A 10 14.11 -5.47 2.00
CA ILE A 10 12.87 -4.92 1.45
C ILE A 10 12.79 -3.47 1.90
N ARG A 11 12.38 -2.58 0.99
CA ARG A 11 12.10 -1.18 1.32
C ARG A 11 10.61 -0.94 1.23
N VAL A 12 10.05 -0.16 2.15
CA VAL A 12 8.67 0.31 2.04
C VAL A 12 8.66 1.82 2.11
N THR A 13 7.93 2.44 1.19
CA THR A 13 7.63 3.87 1.24
C THR A 13 6.13 4.01 1.46
N VAL A 14 5.74 4.85 2.41
CA VAL A 14 4.34 5.14 2.68
C VAL A 14 4.11 6.62 2.42
N THR A 15 3.20 6.94 1.50
CA THR A 15 2.76 8.30 1.23
C THR A 15 1.31 8.47 1.61
N GLU A 16 0.96 9.66 2.08
CA GLU A 16 -0.41 10.06 2.39
C GLU A 16 -0.74 11.34 1.62
N GLU A 17 -1.89 11.33 0.98
CA GLU A 17 -2.38 12.41 0.13
C GLU A 17 -3.83 12.72 0.49
N LEU A 18 -4.19 14.01 0.44
CA LEU A 18 -5.58 14.47 0.54
C LEU A 18 -6.03 14.93 -0.84
N LEU A 19 -6.87 14.13 -1.47
CA LEU A 19 -7.44 14.45 -2.78
C LEU A 19 -8.61 15.43 -2.60
N PRO A 20 -8.70 16.49 -3.42
CA PRO A 20 -9.77 17.48 -3.32
C PRO A 20 -11.14 16.87 -3.66
N ARG A 21 -12.19 17.62 -3.32
CA ARG A 21 -13.57 17.30 -3.71
C ARG A 21 -13.68 17.15 -5.23
N GLY A 22 -14.39 16.13 -5.69
CA GLY A 22 -14.60 15.87 -7.11
C GLY A 22 -13.34 15.43 -7.86
N HIS A 23 -12.27 14.98 -7.16
CA HIS A 23 -11.07 14.50 -7.82
C HIS A 23 -11.39 13.35 -8.80
N GLU A 24 -10.79 13.41 -9.98
CA GLU A 24 -11.10 12.52 -11.12
C GLU A 24 -10.99 11.03 -10.80
N SER A 25 -10.11 10.66 -9.86
CA SER A 25 -9.88 9.26 -9.52
C SER A 25 -11.07 8.61 -8.82
N HIS A 26 -11.89 9.36 -8.06
CA HIS A 26 -12.91 8.82 -7.14
C HIS A 26 -14.25 9.57 -7.18
N GLY A 27 -14.30 10.80 -7.68
CA GLY A 27 -15.54 11.55 -7.94
C GLY A 27 -16.40 11.89 -6.72
N THR A 28 -15.84 11.81 -5.51
CA THR A 28 -16.61 12.00 -4.27
C THR A 28 -16.86 13.48 -3.96
N PRO A 29 -18.00 13.82 -3.35
CA PRO A 29 -18.31 15.21 -2.98
C PRO A 29 -17.42 15.73 -1.84
N ASP A 30 -16.82 14.84 -1.07
CA ASP A 30 -15.91 15.15 0.03
C ASP A 30 -14.45 14.84 -0.33
N PRO A 31 -13.48 15.56 0.30
CA PRO A 31 -12.06 15.25 0.12
C PRO A 31 -11.75 13.83 0.55
N VAL A 32 -10.86 13.17 -0.18
CA VAL A 32 -10.51 11.76 0.07
C VAL A 32 -9.11 11.68 0.67
N ARG A 33 -8.99 11.06 1.84
CA ARG A 33 -7.68 10.70 2.38
C ARG A 33 -7.24 9.37 1.77
N LYS A 34 -6.10 9.39 1.07
CA LYS A 34 -5.51 8.22 0.42
C LYS A 34 -4.12 7.96 0.98
N ARG A 35 -3.83 6.69 1.28
CA ARG A 35 -2.50 6.20 1.64
C ARG A 35 -2.02 5.22 0.57
N ILE A 36 -0.74 5.29 0.23
CA ILE A 36 -0.11 4.42 -0.76
C ILE A 36 1.10 3.77 -0.10
N PHE A 37 1.13 2.44 -0.09
CA PHE A 37 2.22 1.62 0.41
C PHE A 37 2.94 1.01 -0.78
N LEU A 38 4.17 1.48 -1.04
CA LEU A 38 5.03 0.97 -2.11
C LEU A 38 6.12 0.09 -1.52
N PHE A 39 5.99 -1.22 -1.74
CA PHE A 39 6.96 -2.23 -1.30
C PHE A 39 7.93 -2.55 -2.44
N GLY A 40 9.21 -2.24 -2.23
CA GLY A 40 10.29 -2.63 -3.14
C GLY A 40 10.88 -3.97 -2.76
N PHE A 41 10.60 -5.00 -3.57
CA PHE A 41 11.18 -6.33 -3.48
C PHE A 41 12.24 -6.54 -4.57
N PRO A 42 13.15 -7.51 -4.42
CA PRO A 42 14.07 -7.90 -5.49
C PRO A 42 13.37 -8.30 -6.81
N ASP A 43 12.16 -8.85 -6.71
CA ASP A 43 11.37 -9.33 -7.87
C ASP A 43 10.45 -8.26 -8.48
N GLY A 44 10.51 -7.01 -7.98
CA GLY A 44 9.71 -5.88 -8.42
C GLY A 44 8.92 -5.21 -7.30
N ASP A 45 8.15 -4.19 -7.67
CA ASP A 45 7.42 -3.37 -6.71
C ASP A 45 5.95 -3.76 -6.61
N ALA A 46 5.45 -3.84 -5.38
CA ALA A 46 4.02 -3.99 -5.10
C ALA A 46 3.44 -2.71 -4.50
N GLU A 47 2.29 -2.29 -4.99
CA GLU A 47 1.59 -1.08 -4.60
C GLU A 47 0.23 -1.44 -4.00
N ILE A 48 0.04 -1.07 -2.74
CA ILE A 48 -1.18 -1.27 -1.97
C ILE A 48 -1.75 0.10 -1.60
N HIS A 49 -3.05 0.30 -1.74
CA HIS A 49 -3.72 1.54 -1.40
C HIS A 49 -4.63 1.36 -0.19
N GLN A 50 -4.91 2.46 0.49
CA GLN A 50 -5.95 2.58 1.51
C GLN A 50 -6.63 3.93 1.33
N THR A 51 -7.96 3.98 1.40
CA THR A 51 -8.71 5.23 1.20
C THR A 51 -9.90 5.29 2.13
N ASP A 52 -10.29 6.48 2.55
CA ASP A 52 -11.55 6.70 3.28
C ASP A 52 -12.76 6.88 2.36
N TYR A 53 -12.55 6.98 1.04
CA TYR A 53 -13.59 7.32 0.05
C TYR A 53 -14.41 8.56 0.42
N GLY A 54 -13.80 9.55 1.07
CA GLY A 54 -14.49 10.76 1.50
C GLY A 54 -15.35 10.55 2.75
N HIS A 55 -15.04 9.54 3.57
CA HIS A 55 -15.61 9.35 4.90
C HIS A 55 -14.60 9.67 6.00
N PRO A 56 -14.46 10.95 6.41
CA PRO A 56 -13.47 11.36 7.40
C PRO A 56 -13.52 10.50 8.67
N GLY A 57 -12.35 10.02 9.10
CA GLY A 57 -12.20 9.18 10.29
C GLY A 57 -12.49 7.68 10.07
N ARG A 58 -12.87 7.27 8.85
CA ARG A 58 -13.15 5.87 8.52
C ARG A 58 -12.33 5.40 7.32
N MET A 59 -11.07 5.06 7.55
CA MET A 59 -10.24 4.41 6.53
C MET A 59 -10.80 3.00 6.22
N ASN A 60 -10.94 2.67 4.95
CA ASN A 60 -11.30 1.32 4.52
C ASN A 60 -10.08 0.38 4.63
N PRO A 61 -10.29 -0.95 4.51
CA PRO A 61 -9.19 -1.90 4.40
C PRO A 61 -8.25 -1.57 3.23
N CYS A 62 -7.00 -1.96 3.38
CA CYS A 62 -5.99 -1.91 2.33
C CYS A 62 -6.39 -2.84 1.17
N TYR A 63 -6.10 -2.42 -0.05
CA TYR A 63 -6.39 -3.20 -1.27
C TYR A 63 -5.24 -3.12 -2.28
N PRO A 64 -5.01 -4.19 -3.06
CA PRO A 64 -3.91 -4.21 -4.00
C PRO A 64 -4.23 -3.33 -5.21
N GLN A 65 -3.37 -2.36 -5.49
CA GLN A 65 -3.46 -1.57 -6.72
C GLN A 65 -2.65 -2.23 -7.83
N LYS A 66 -1.43 -2.66 -7.52
CA LYS A 66 -0.52 -3.30 -8.48
C LYS A 66 0.34 -4.33 -7.76
N VAL A 67 0.24 -5.59 -8.18
CA VAL A 67 1.10 -6.67 -7.68
C VAL A 67 1.63 -7.48 -8.89
N PRO A 68 2.94 -7.44 -9.17
CA PRO A 68 3.55 -8.21 -10.26
C PRO A 68 3.23 -9.71 -10.16
N PRO A 69 3.10 -10.44 -11.29
CA PRO A 69 2.76 -11.87 -11.27
C PRO A 69 3.64 -12.72 -10.35
N ARG A 70 4.95 -12.44 -10.27
CA ARG A 70 5.89 -13.15 -9.39
C ARG A 70 5.62 -12.92 -7.89
N LEU A 71 4.95 -11.82 -7.55
CA LEU A 71 4.57 -11.48 -6.18
C LEU A 71 3.14 -11.88 -5.84
N GLN A 72 2.29 -12.22 -6.82
CA GLN A 72 0.88 -12.55 -6.60
C GLN A 72 0.63 -13.65 -5.55
N PRO A 73 1.42 -14.75 -5.48
CA PRO A 73 1.25 -15.74 -4.43
C PRO A 73 1.45 -15.20 -3.00
N ARG A 74 2.18 -14.08 -2.87
CA ARG A 74 2.46 -13.39 -1.60
C ARG A 74 1.52 -12.21 -1.34
N THR A 75 0.51 -11.97 -2.18
CA THR A 75 -0.43 -10.84 -2.03
C THR A 75 -1.08 -10.78 -0.64
N PRO A 76 -1.56 -11.89 -0.04
CA PRO A 76 -2.16 -11.84 1.29
C PRO A 76 -1.20 -11.31 2.37
N GLN A 77 0.08 -11.70 2.30
CA GLN A 77 1.10 -11.26 3.24
C GLN A 77 1.48 -9.79 3.03
N ILE A 78 1.57 -9.36 1.76
CA ILE A 78 1.83 -7.95 1.42
C ILE A 78 0.68 -7.07 1.92
N LEU A 79 -0.57 -7.49 1.72
CA LEU A 79 -1.75 -6.81 2.25
C LEU A 79 -1.74 -6.74 3.78
N ALA A 80 -1.44 -7.86 4.45
CA ALA A 80 -1.34 -7.88 5.91
C ALA A 80 -0.24 -6.93 6.44
N ALA A 81 0.89 -6.84 5.74
CA ALA A 81 1.95 -5.89 6.08
C ALA A 81 1.51 -4.43 5.88
N ALA A 82 0.79 -4.13 4.80
CA ALA A 82 0.22 -2.80 4.57
C ALA A 82 -0.80 -2.42 5.67
N GLU A 83 -1.66 -3.35 6.06
CA GLU A 83 -2.60 -3.17 7.18
C GLU A 83 -1.88 -2.91 8.51
N ALA A 84 -0.79 -3.62 8.77
CA ALA A 84 0.01 -3.39 9.96
C ALA A 84 0.66 -2.00 9.95
N LEU A 85 1.21 -1.57 8.80
CA LEU A 85 1.79 -0.23 8.64
C LEU A 85 0.73 0.86 8.77
N ALA A 86 -0.48 0.65 8.23
CA ALA A 86 -1.59 1.59 8.32
C ALA A 86 -2.01 1.89 9.76
N ARG A 87 -1.83 0.93 10.69
CA ARG A 87 -2.13 1.09 12.13
C ARG A 87 -1.07 1.89 12.89
N LEU A 88 0.08 2.15 12.28
CA LEU A 88 1.15 2.96 12.86
C LEU A 88 1.02 4.46 12.51
N MET A 89 -0.01 4.83 11.74
CA MET A 89 -0.24 6.18 11.20
C MET A 89 -1.58 6.76 11.66
#